data_AF-A0A1C3NWC6-F1
#
_entry.id   AF-A0A1C3NWC6-F1
#
_cell.length_a   1.000
_cell.length_b   1.000
_cell.length_c   1.000
_cell.angle_alpha   90.00
_cell.angle_beta   90.00
_cell.angle_gamma   90.00
#
_symmetry.space_group_name_H-M   'P 1'
#
loop_
_entity.id
_entity.type
_entity.pdbx_description
1 polymer ?
#
loop_
_entity_poly.entity_id
_entity_poly.type
_entity_poly.pdbx_seq_one_letter_code
_entity_poly.pdbx_strand_id
1 'polypeptide(L)'
;MAPEQLFIQRAVEWVRPGGRIGIVLPNGILSNPGPADEAIRQWILDRCWVLASVELPVETFIVDANVNILTTLLFLKKTEQERLGEGIDQIGGTSQDYPVFMAVAEKVGVDRRGNDVYVRQPDGEIVFTMKEEKERIRIGGREQIRVLRRREKLVDNDLPRIAEAYRKFRASYPEPGLPR
;
A
#
# COMPACT_ATOMS: atom_id res chain seq x y z
N MET A 1 19.30 -18.41 1.00
CA MET A 1 18.49 -17.26 0.59
C MET A 1 17.05 -17.55 0.98
N ALA A 2 16.37 -16.62 1.64
CA ALA A 2 15.00 -16.85 2.13
C ALA A 2 13.99 -16.83 0.96
N PRO A 3 12.90 -17.61 1.00
CA PRO A 3 11.90 -17.67 -0.09
C PRO A 3 11.35 -16.30 -0.50
N GLU A 4 11.14 -15.40 0.46
CA GLU A 4 10.60 -14.05 0.26
C GLU A 4 11.52 -13.18 -0.60
N GLN A 5 12.84 -13.31 -0.42
CA GLN A 5 13.83 -12.61 -1.24
C GLN A 5 13.78 -13.11 -2.69
N LEU A 6 13.53 -14.40 -2.91
CA LEU A 6 13.39 -14.99 -4.25
C LEU A 6 12.11 -14.48 -4.93
N PHE A 7 11.01 -14.36 -4.18
CA PHE A 7 9.76 -13.82 -4.72
C PHE A 7 9.90 -12.37 -5.17
N ILE A 8 10.62 -11.54 -4.42
CA ILE A 8 10.93 -10.15 -4.83
C ILE A 8 11.71 -10.16 -6.15
N GLN A 9 12.81 -10.92 -6.21
CA GLN A 9 13.64 -10.98 -7.41
C GLN A 9 12.84 -11.43 -8.62
N ARG A 10 12.05 -12.50 -8.45
CA ARG A 10 11.29 -13.08 -9.55
C ARG A 10 10.18 -12.15 -10.04
N ALA A 11 9.51 -11.44 -9.14
CA ALA A 11 8.51 -10.44 -9.50
C ALA A 11 9.13 -9.30 -10.33
N VAL A 12 10.31 -8.81 -9.96
CA VAL A 12 11.04 -7.78 -10.69
C VAL A 12 11.56 -8.29 -12.04
N GLU A 13 12.05 -9.52 -12.12
CA GLU A 13 12.48 -10.11 -13.39
C GLU A 13 11.32 -10.23 -14.38
N TRP A 14 10.15 -10.69 -13.93
CA TRP A 14 9.00 -10.94 -14.78
C TRP A 14 8.25 -9.69 -15.23
N VAL A 15 8.28 -8.62 -14.45
CA VAL A 15 7.65 -7.38 -14.90
C VAL A 15 8.44 -6.78 -16.05
N ARG A 16 7.73 -6.30 -17.08
CA ARG A 16 8.35 -5.55 -18.17
C ARG A 16 9.02 -4.25 -17.65
N PRO A 17 10.05 -3.74 -18.33
CA PRO A 17 10.57 -2.39 -18.12
C PRO A 17 9.46 -1.33 -17.96
N GLY A 18 9.58 -0.45 -16.97
CA GLY A 18 8.57 0.58 -16.64
C GLY A 18 7.27 0.04 -16.01
N GLY A 19 7.13 -1.28 -15.86
CA GLY A 19 5.98 -1.91 -15.21
C GLY A 19 5.99 -1.73 -13.69
N ARG A 20 4.81 -1.82 -13.08
CA ARG A 20 4.61 -1.64 -11.63
C ARG A 20 4.42 -2.97 -10.94
N ILE A 21 4.90 -3.05 -9.71
CA ILE A 21 4.76 -4.19 -8.82
C ILE A 21 4.15 -3.69 -7.52
N GLY A 22 3.16 -4.41 -7.00
CA GLY A 22 2.71 -4.29 -5.61
C GLY A 22 2.92 -5.64 -4.94
N ILE A 23 3.61 -5.66 -3.81
CA ILE A 23 3.93 -6.91 -3.10
C ILE A 23 3.74 -6.71 -1.59
N VAL A 24 3.19 -7.74 -0.94
CA VAL A 24 3.09 -7.82 0.52
C VAL A 24 4.34 -8.55 1.03
N LEU A 25 5.07 -7.93 1.95
CA LEU A 25 6.29 -8.49 2.53
C LEU A 25 6.24 -8.44 4.06
N PRO A 26 6.85 -9.39 4.78
CA PRO A 26 7.12 -9.23 6.20
C PRO A 26 8.02 -8.02 6.44
N ASN A 27 7.75 -7.24 7.50
CA ASN A 27 8.48 -5.98 7.74
C ASN A 27 10.00 -6.18 7.88
N GLY A 28 10.44 -7.33 8.40
CA GLY A 28 11.84 -7.67 8.62
C GLY A 28 12.74 -7.50 7.38
N ILE A 29 12.25 -7.77 6.17
CA ILE A 29 13.05 -7.63 4.93
C ILE A 29 13.44 -6.17 4.69
N LEU A 30 12.57 -5.23 5.08
CA LEU A 30 12.77 -3.80 4.87
C LEU A 30 13.44 -3.12 6.07
N SER A 31 13.28 -3.65 7.28
CA SER A 31 13.75 -3.01 8.52
C SER A 31 15.05 -3.60 9.08
N ASN A 32 15.36 -4.87 8.82
CA ASN A 32 16.47 -5.54 9.49
C ASN A 32 17.84 -5.09 8.93
N PRO A 33 18.84 -4.86 9.80
CA PRO A 33 20.19 -4.48 9.39
C PRO A 33 21.05 -5.67 8.95
N GLY A 34 20.48 -6.88 8.85
CA GLY A 34 21.23 -8.07 8.46
C GLY A 34 21.78 -7.95 7.04
N PRO A 35 22.97 -8.51 6.75
CA PRO A 35 23.63 -8.35 5.44
C PRO A 35 22.80 -8.89 4.27
N ALA A 36 21.99 -9.93 4.51
CA ALA A 36 21.09 -10.47 3.48
C ALA A 36 19.92 -9.52 3.17
N ASP A 37 19.34 -8.88 4.19
CA ASP A 37 18.22 -7.95 4.04
C ASP A 37 18.69 -6.62 3.44
N GLU A 38 19.90 -6.18 3.77
CA GLU A 38 20.53 -5.04 3.12
C GLU A 38 20.80 -5.31 1.63
N ALA A 39 21.35 -6.48 1.29
CA ALA A 39 21.65 -6.84 -0.09
C ALA A 39 20.39 -6.82 -0.98
N ILE A 40 19.25 -7.33 -0.49
CA ILE A 40 18.00 -7.29 -1.26
C ILE A 40 17.45 -5.87 -1.40
N ARG A 41 17.59 -5.00 -0.39
CA ARG A 41 17.20 -3.59 -0.50
C ARG A 41 18.02 -2.85 -1.54
N GLN A 42 19.34 -3.02 -1.53
CA GLN A 42 20.21 -2.45 -2.56
C GLN A 42 19.83 -2.99 -3.94
N TRP A 43 19.61 -4.31 -4.05
CA TRP A 43 19.18 -4.93 -5.30
C TRP A 43 17.86 -4.36 -5.84
N ILE A 44 16.89 -4.06 -4.96
CA ILE A 44 15.65 -3.37 -5.33
C ILE A 44 15.95 -1.96 -5.84
N LEU A 45 16.76 -1.17 -5.12
CA LEU A 45 17.09 0.21 -5.49
C LEU A 45 17.83 0.31 -6.83
N ASP A 46 18.65 -0.69 -7.15
CA ASP A 46 19.38 -0.78 -8.43
C ASP A 46 18.44 -1.04 -9.62
N ARG A 47 17.27 -1.66 -9.41
CA ARG A 47 16.41 -2.17 -10.49
C ARG A 47 15.02 -1.57 -10.52
N CYS A 48 14.64 -0.86 -9.47
CA CYS A 48 13.29 -0.35 -9.27
C CYS A 48 13.31 1.04 -8.66
N TRP A 49 12.35 1.85 -9.08
CA TRP A 49 11.89 2.99 -8.33
C TRP A 49 10.94 2.52 -7.23
N VAL A 50 11.18 2.91 -5.99
CA VAL A 50 10.27 2.68 -4.86
C VAL A 50 9.21 3.75 -4.85
N LEU A 51 7.99 3.41 -5.22
CA LEU A 51 6.90 4.39 -5.31
C LEU A 51 6.27 4.67 -3.94
N ALA A 52 6.05 3.60 -3.17
CA ALA A 52 5.46 3.68 -1.84
C ALA A 52 5.84 2.49 -0.97
N SER A 53 5.93 2.72 0.34
CA SER A 53 5.99 1.67 1.37
C SER A 53 4.94 1.98 2.43
N VAL A 54 3.98 1.07 2.61
CA VAL A 54 2.88 1.22 3.56
C VAL A 54 2.90 0.09 4.57
N GLU A 55 3.21 0.39 5.82
CA GLU A 55 3.16 -0.58 6.91
C GLU A 55 1.71 -0.89 7.30
N LEU A 56 1.43 -2.17 7.51
CA LEU A 56 0.11 -2.70 7.85
C LEU A 56 0.12 -3.34 9.25
N PRO A 57 -0.97 -3.17 10.01
CA PRO A 57 -1.12 -3.83 11.31
C PRO A 57 -1.46 -5.31 11.12
N VAL A 58 -1.17 -6.12 12.15
CA VAL A 58 -1.41 -7.58 12.14
C VAL A 58 -2.87 -7.95 11.87
N GLU A 59 -3.81 -7.09 12.26
CA GLU A 59 -5.24 -7.23 12.02
C GLU A 59 -5.59 -7.39 10.54
N THR A 60 -4.73 -6.94 9.62
CA THR A 60 -4.97 -7.00 8.17
C THR A 60 -5.05 -8.43 7.63
N PHE A 61 -4.27 -9.36 8.18
CA PHE A 61 -4.16 -10.74 7.67
C PHE A 61 -4.46 -11.81 8.70
N ILE A 62 -4.76 -11.44 9.95
CA ILE A 62 -4.99 -12.42 11.01
C ILE A 62 -6.29 -13.19 10.86
N VAL A 63 -7.37 -12.56 10.38
CA VAL A 63 -8.70 -13.20 10.33
C VAL A 63 -8.78 -14.21 9.19
N ASP A 64 -8.44 -13.79 7.98
CA ASP A 64 -8.63 -14.62 6.78
C ASP A 64 -7.42 -15.53 6.48
N ALA A 65 -6.21 -15.07 6.80
CA ALA A 65 -4.99 -15.83 6.51
C ALA A 65 -4.38 -16.50 7.75
N ASN A 66 -4.88 -16.22 8.96
CA ASN A 66 -4.30 -16.68 10.22
C ASN A 66 -2.80 -16.35 10.35
N VAL A 67 -2.41 -15.20 9.80
CA VAL A 67 -1.03 -14.70 9.81
C VAL A 67 -0.90 -13.60 10.87
N ASN A 68 0.00 -13.81 11.83
CA ASN A 68 0.26 -12.88 12.94
C ASN A 68 1.66 -12.25 12.80
N ILE A 69 1.90 -11.56 11.68
CA ILE A 69 3.17 -10.86 11.42
C ILE A 69 2.89 -9.42 10.95
N LEU A 70 3.77 -8.49 11.29
CA LEU A 70 3.74 -7.15 10.71
C LEU A 70 4.20 -7.22 9.27
N THR A 71 3.44 -6.59 8.38
CA THR A 71 3.66 -6.64 6.93
C THR A 71 3.67 -5.25 6.35
N THR A 72 4.31 -5.13 5.19
CA THR A 72 4.42 -3.89 4.43
C THR A 72 3.96 -4.13 3.01
N LEU A 73 3.14 -3.23 2.49
CA LEU A 73 2.85 -3.11 1.06
C LEU A 73 3.94 -2.28 0.40
N LEU A 74 4.75 -2.94 -0.40
CA LEU A 74 5.79 -2.28 -1.18
C LEU A 74 5.33 -2.12 -2.63
N PHE A 75 5.37 -0.89 -3.12
CA PHE A 75 5.04 -0.55 -4.50
C PHE A 75 6.28 -0.11 -5.24
N LEU A 76 6.58 -0.80 -6.34
CA LEU A 76 7.79 -0.60 -7.14
C LEU A 76 7.44 -0.30 -8.60
N LYS A 77 8.34 0.36 -9.31
CA LYS A 77 8.34 0.47 -10.77
C LYS A 77 9.69 0.05 -11.32
N LYS A 78 9.74 -0.98 -12.16
CA LYS A 78 10.99 -1.47 -12.75
C LYS A 78 11.62 -0.39 -13.63
N THR A 79 12.93 -0.21 -13.50
CA THR A 79 13.71 0.69 -14.35
C THR A 79 13.87 0.11 -15.75
N GLU A 80 14.14 0.94 -16.75
CA GLU A 80 14.38 0.42 -18.11
C GLU A 80 15.75 -0.20 -18.29
N GLN A 81 16.74 0.39 -17.65
CA GLN A 81 18.09 -0.15 -17.53
C GLN A 81 18.32 -0.47 -16.05
N GLU A 82 19.05 -1.55 -15.78
CA GLU A 82 19.59 -1.75 -14.45
C GLU A 82 20.45 -0.52 -14.12
N ARG A 83 20.20 0.13 -12.98
CA ARG A 83 20.96 1.29 -12.53
C ARG A 83 22.33 0.85 -11.98
N LEU A 84 22.98 -0.13 -12.63
CA LEU A 84 24.18 -0.87 -12.18
C LEU A 84 25.04 0.05 -11.32
N GLY A 85 25.20 -0.33 -10.05
CA GLY A 85 25.85 0.47 -9.03
C GLY A 85 27.18 1.05 -9.49
N GLU A 86 27.13 2.32 -9.86
CA GLU A 86 28.15 3.25 -9.42
C GLU A 86 27.62 3.76 -8.09
N GLY A 87 28.47 3.73 -7.06
CA GLY A 87 28.06 4.06 -5.71
C GLY A 87 27.32 5.40 -5.66
N ILE A 88 26.73 5.64 -4.49
CA ILE A 88 26.20 6.97 -4.11
C ILE A 88 27.17 8.11 -4.48
N ASP A 89 28.47 7.81 -4.68
CA ASP A 89 29.45 8.70 -5.24
C ASP A 89 30.21 8.06 -6.43
N GLN A 90 30.46 8.89 -7.46
CA GLN A 90 31.47 8.76 -8.53
C GLN A 90 31.00 8.26 -9.91
N ILE A 91 30.50 9.24 -10.69
CA ILE A 91 30.80 9.57 -12.11
C ILE A 91 29.51 10.08 -12.79
N GLY A 92 29.16 11.35 -12.56
CA GLY A 92 28.37 12.18 -13.48
C GLY A 92 26.91 11.78 -13.81
N GLY A 93 26.40 10.64 -13.34
CA GLY A 93 25.01 10.23 -13.47
C GLY A 93 24.28 10.47 -12.15
N THR A 94 23.61 11.61 -12.01
CA THR A 94 22.81 11.97 -10.84
C THR A 94 21.97 10.77 -10.37
N SER A 95 22.30 10.19 -9.20
CA SER A 95 21.31 9.50 -8.39
C SER A 95 20.24 10.53 -8.08
N GLN A 96 19.22 10.57 -8.94
CA GLN A 96 18.23 11.63 -8.87
C GLN A 96 17.40 11.37 -7.64
N ASP A 97 17.64 12.16 -6.59
CA ASP A 97 16.81 12.14 -5.40
C ASP A 97 15.36 12.31 -5.82
N TYR A 98 14.52 11.35 -5.43
CA TYR A 98 13.11 11.37 -5.74
C TYR A 98 12.34 11.03 -4.46
N PRO A 99 11.17 11.66 -4.26
CA PRO A 99 10.41 11.44 -3.05
C PRO A 99 9.71 10.08 -3.13
N VAL A 100 9.83 9.32 -2.03
CA VAL A 100 9.15 8.04 -1.78
C VAL A 100 7.98 8.28 -0.82
N PHE A 101 6.81 7.70 -1.10
CA PHE A 101 5.67 7.77 -0.19
C PHE A 101 5.82 6.76 0.94
N MET A 102 5.79 7.22 2.19
CA MET A 102 5.83 6.36 3.37
C MET A 102 4.54 6.58 4.17
N ALA A 103 3.90 5.50 4.61
CA ALA A 103 2.75 5.57 5.50
C ALA A 103 2.69 4.37 6.45
N VAL A 104 2.03 4.56 7.59
CA VAL A 104 1.73 3.51 8.55
C VAL A 104 0.21 3.50 8.73
N ALA A 105 -0.42 2.35 8.53
CA ALA A 105 -1.82 2.16 8.88
C ALA A 105 -1.90 1.68 10.34
N GLU A 106 -2.60 2.41 11.19
CA GLU A 106 -2.83 1.98 12.58
C GLU A 106 -4.10 1.14 12.68
N LYS A 107 -5.10 1.47 11.86
CA LYS A 107 -6.41 0.81 11.82
C LYS A 107 -6.79 0.41 10.40
N VAL A 108 -7.33 -0.80 10.27
CA VAL A 108 -7.79 -1.37 8.99
C VAL A 108 -9.28 -1.69 8.99
N GLY A 109 -10.03 -1.15 9.95
CA GLY A 109 -11.47 -1.34 10.07
C GLY A 109 -11.91 -2.62 10.75
N VAL A 110 -10.99 -3.53 11.09
CA VAL A 110 -11.29 -4.79 11.75
C VAL A 110 -10.34 -5.06 12.93
N ASP A 111 -10.83 -5.77 13.94
CA ASP A 111 -10.03 -6.27 15.05
C ASP A 111 -9.49 -7.68 14.74
N ARG A 112 -8.69 -8.24 15.67
CA ARG A 112 -8.10 -9.58 15.55
C ARG A 112 -9.13 -10.73 15.49
N ARG A 113 -10.39 -10.46 15.80
CA ARG A 113 -11.51 -11.41 15.80
C ARG A 113 -12.43 -11.20 14.59
N GLY A 114 -12.11 -10.25 13.70
CA GLY A 114 -12.92 -9.90 12.54
C GLY A 114 -14.13 -9.03 12.84
N ASN A 115 -14.21 -8.42 14.02
CA ASN A 115 -15.26 -7.44 14.30
C ASN A 115 -14.87 -6.08 13.74
N ASP A 116 -15.85 -5.35 13.21
CA ASP A 116 -15.65 -3.98 12.76
C ASP A 116 -15.15 -3.08 13.91
N VAL A 117 -14.17 -2.25 13.58
CA VAL A 117 -13.68 -1.16 14.43
C VAL A 117 -14.24 0.15 13.89
N TYR A 118 -14.77 0.98 14.77
CA TYR A 118 -15.41 2.25 14.42
C TYR A 118 -14.70 3.43 15.08
N VAL A 119 -14.69 4.57 14.39
CA VAL A 119 -14.09 5.81 14.87
C VAL A 119 -14.81 6.28 16.13
N ARG A 120 -14.05 6.70 17.13
CA ARG A 120 -14.58 7.23 18.39
C ARG A 120 -14.12 8.65 18.64
N GLN A 121 -15.00 9.45 19.23
CA GLN A 121 -14.67 10.76 19.78
C GLN A 121 -13.85 10.63 21.09
N PRO A 122 -13.21 11.71 21.56
CA PRO A 122 -12.45 11.69 22.83
C PRO A 122 -13.28 11.28 24.05
N ASP A 123 -14.60 11.48 24.02
CA ASP A 123 -15.56 11.03 25.05
C ASP A 123 -15.94 9.54 24.94
N GLY A 124 -15.49 8.85 23.89
CA GLY A 124 -15.74 7.44 23.62
C GLY A 124 -16.95 7.15 22.74
N GLU A 125 -17.72 8.16 22.32
CA GLU A 125 -18.89 7.98 21.45
C GLU A 125 -18.49 7.60 20.01
N ILE A 126 -19.27 6.68 19.40
CA ILE A 126 -19.03 6.25 18.02
C ILE A 126 -19.46 7.35 17.05
N VAL A 127 -18.58 7.67 16.10
CA VAL A 127 -18.86 8.58 15.00
C VAL A 127 -19.70 7.88 13.95
N PHE A 128 -20.66 8.59 13.37
CA PHE A 128 -21.52 8.08 12.32
C PHE A 128 -21.36 8.91 11.05
N THR A 129 -21.54 8.26 9.91
CA THR A 129 -21.59 8.91 8.60
C THR A 129 -22.95 8.67 7.94
N MET A 130 -23.30 9.55 6.99
CA MET A 130 -24.51 9.43 6.18
C MET A 130 -24.13 8.75 4.88
N LYS A 131 -24.64 7.54 4.66
CA LYS A 131 -24.48 6.83 3.38
C LYS A 131 -25.73 6.98 2.55
N GLU A 132 -25.56 7.39 1.30
CA GLU A 132 -26.62 7.35 0.30
C GLU A 132 -26.62 5.98 -0.37
N GLU A 133 -27.67 5.21 -0.09
CA GLU A 133 -27.87 3.89 -0.69
C GLU A 133 -28.95 3.98 -1.76
N LYS A 134 -28.63 3.52 -2.97
CA LYS A 134 -29.55 3.48 -4.10
C LYS A 134 -30.21 2.12 -4.14
N GLU A 135 -31.42 2.01 -3.61
CA GLU A 135 -32.20 0.79 -3.74
C GLU A 135 -33.04 0.83 -5.02
N ARG A 136 -33.00 -0.27 -5.78
CA ARG A 136 -33.96 -0.49 -6.87
C ARG A 136 -35.21 -1.13 -6.28
N ILE A 137 -36.29 -0.39 -6.26
CA ILE A 137 -37.60 -0.87 -5.81
C ILE A 137 -38.55 -0.97 -7.00
N ARG A 138 -39.35 -2.04 -7.04
CA ARG A 138 -40.35 -2.25 -8.08
C ARG A 138 -41.73 -1.87 -7.54
N ILE A 139 -42.25 -0.73 -7.98
CA ILE A 139 -43.60 -0.25 -7.58
C ILE A 139 -44.48 -0.27 -8.84
N GLY A 140 -45.57 -1.04 -8.79
CA GLY A 140 -46.53 -1.11 -9.90
C GLY A 140 -45.94 -1.63 -11.22
N GLY A 141 -44.96 -2.53 -11.16
CA GLY A 141 -44.33 -3.13 -12.34
C GLY A 141 -43.17 -2.32 -12.95
N ARG A 142 -42.97 -1.06 -12.56
CA ARG A 142 -41.85 -0.19 -12.99
C ARG A 142 -40.72 -0.23 -11.97
N GLU A 143 -39.47 -0.33 -12.43
CA GLU A 143 -38.30 -0.12 -11.57
C GLU A 143 -38.15 1.37 -11.26
N GLN A 144 -37.99 1.71 -9.98
CA GLN A 144 -37.62 3.04 -9.52
C GLN A 144 -36.37 2.93 -8.65
N ILE A 145 -35.45 3.88 -8.82
CA ILE A 145 -34.29 4.02 -7.94
C ILE A 145 -34.69 4.98 -6.82
N ARG A 146 -34.72 4.48 -5.59
CA ARG A 146 -34.91 5.30 -4.40
C ARG A 146 -33.56 5.54 -3.73
N VAL A 147 -33.23 6.80 -3.51
CA VAL A 147 -32.07 7.17 -2.70
C VAL A 147 -32.51 7.20 -1.24
N LEU A 148 -32.02 6.25 -0.45
CA LEU A 148 -32.20 6.20 0.99
C LEU A 148 -30.94 6.75 1.65
N ARG A 149 -31.12 7.66 2.60
CA ARG A 149 -30.04 8.18 3.42
C ARG A 149 -30.08 7.48 4.76
N ARG A 150 -29.09 6.63 5.05
CA ARG A 150 -29.01 5.89 6.32
C ARG A 150 -27.78 6.33 7.09
N ARG A 151 -27.96 6.53 8.39
CA ARG A 151 -26.87 6.75 9.33
C ARG A 151 -26.20 5.40 9.62
N GLU A 152 -24.91 5.29 9.31
CA GLU A 152 -24.09 4.12 9.60
C GLU A 152 -22.90 4.50 10.47
N LYS A 153 -22.37 3.54 11.24
CA LYS A 153 -21.17 3.77 12.04
C LYS A 153 -19.97 3.95 11.12
N LEU A 154 -19.15 4.96 11.38
CA LEU A 154 -17.96 5.24 10.58
C LEU A 154 -16.87 4.22 10.94
N VAL A 155 -16.50 3.37 9.99
CA VAL A 155 -15.42 2.38 10.16
C VAL A 155 -14.08 3.10 10.29
N ASP A 156 -13.27 2.67 11.25
CA ASP A 156 -11.94 3.20 11.53
C ASP A 156 -10.91 2.50 10.65
N ASN A 157 -10.70 3.04 9.45
CA ASN A 157 -9.82 2.44 8.45
C ASN A 157 -8.96 3.52 7.78
N ASP A 158 -7.64 3.40 7.95
CA ASP A 158 -6.66 4.33 7.41
C ASP A 158 -6.39 4.10 5.92
N LEU A 159 -6.63 2.89 5.40
CA LEU A 159 -6.23 2.52 4.03
C LEU A 159 -6.84 3.43 2.94
N PRO A 160 -8.15 3.79 2.99
CA PRO A 160 -8.71 4.74 2.04
C PRO A 160 -8.06 6.13 2.12
N ARG A 161 -7.74 6.59 3.33
CA ARG A 161 -7.09 7.90 3.57
C ARG A 161 -5.66 7.90 3.06
N ILE A 162 -4.91 6.82 3.32
CA ILE A 162 -3.55 6.61 2.82
C ILE A 162 -3.56 6.57 1.29
N ALA A 163 -4.54 5.89 0.66
CA ALA A 163 -4.67 5.86 -0.78
C ALA A 163 -4.95 7.27 -1.37
N GLU A 164 -5.79 8.08 -0.72
CA GLU A 164 -6.02 9.46 -1.12
C GLU A 164 -4.76 10.32 -0.96
N ALA A 165 -4.04 10.17 0.15
CA ALA A 165 -2.77 10.85 0.39
C ALA A 165 -1.73 10.47 -0.68
N TYR A 166 -1.65 9.20 -1.07
CA TYR A 166 -0.77 8.76 -2.16
C TYR A 166 -1.15 9.40 -3.50
N ARG A 167 -2.44 9.53 -3.82
CA ARG A 167 -2.89 10.23 -5.05
C ARG A 167 -2.50 11.70 -5.04
N LYS A 168 -2.70 12.40 -3.92
CA LYS A 168 -2.26 13.80 -3.75
C LYS A 168 -0.75 13.93 -3.91
N PHE A 169 -0.01 13.02 -3.29
CA PHE A 169 1.44 12.94 -3.41
C PHE A 169 1.89 12.74 -4.86
N ARG A 170 1.25 11.85 -5.62
CA ARG A 170 1.58 11.62 -7.04
C ARG A 170 1.15 12.76 -7.97
N ALA A 171 0.19 13.60 -7.55
CA ALA A 171 -0.14 14.82 -8.27
C ALA A 171 0.98 15.87 -8.16
N SER A 172 1.61 15.98 -6.98
CA SER A 172 2.75 16.90 -6.75
C SER A 172 4.08 16.33 -7.23
N TYR A 173 4.23 15.01 -7.16
CA TYR A 173 5.47 14.29 -7.48
C TYR A 173 5.15 13.17 -8.46
N PRO A 174 5.26 13.41 -9.77
CA PRO A 174 5.03 12.38 -10.79
C PRO A 174 5.91 11.14 -10.58
N GLU A 175 5.51 10.02 -11.18
CA GLU A 175 6.32 8.80 -11.13
C GLU A 175 7.67 8.99 -11.82
N PRO A 176 8.77 8.55 -11.19
CA PRO A 176 10.09 8.64 -11.80
C PRO A 176 10.24 7.67 -12.99
N GLY A 177 11.22 7.95 -13.84
CA GLY A 177 11.49 7.20 -15.07
C GLY A 177 10.48 7.49 -16.19
N LEU A 178 10.61 6.77 -17.30
CA LEU A 178 9.79 7.02 -18.49
C LEU A 178 8.30 6.72 -18.24
N PRO A 179 7.40 7.55 -18.80
CA PRO A 179 5.96 7.27 -18.78
C PRO A 179 5.63 6.00 -19.55
N ARG A 180 4.53 5.36 -19.16
CA ARG A 180 4.10 4.05 -19.67
C ARG A 180 3.52 4.11 -21.08
#